data_AF-A0A1N7J802-F1
#
_entry.id   AF-A0A1N7J802-F1
#
_cell.length_a   1.000
_cell.length_b   1.000
_cell.length_c   1.000
_cell.angle_alpha   90.00
_cell.angle_beta   90.00
_cell.angle_gamma   90.00
#
_symmetry.space_group_name_H-M   'P 1'
#
loop_
_entity.id
_entity.type
_entity.pdbx_description
1 polymer ?
#
loop_
_entity_poly.entity_id
_entity_poly.type
_entity_poly.pdbx_seq_one_letter_code
_entity_poly.pdbx_strand_id
1 'polypeptide(L)' 'MEFSSLAEFIAMGKHGFYVWLSYGLTAVIIAFVVMQPILHRRRLLKEQAQRLRREKRNAPSA' A
#
# COMPACT_ATOMS: atom_id res chain seq x y z
N MET A 1 -25.97 -29.92 8.87
CA MET A 1 -24.74 -29.49 9.57
C MET A 1 -24.16 -28.35 8.75
N GLU A 2 -24.25 -27.15 9.29
CA GLU A 2 -23.68 -25.92 8.73
C GLU A 2 -22.15 -26.00 8.87
N PHE A 3 -21.43 -26.11 7.75
CA PHE A 3 -19.97 -25.96 7.59
C PHE A 3 -19.09 -26.61 8.68
N SER A 4 -18.62 -27.83 8.42
CA SER A 4 -17.84 -28.59 9.43
C SER A 4 -16.36 -28.17 9.51
N SER A 5 -15.88 -27.29 8.62
CA SER A 5 -14.50 -26.79 8.67
C SER A 5 -14.27 -25.50 7.88
N LEU A 6 -13.28 -24.70 8.32
CA LEU A 6 -12.71 -23.58 7.54
C LEU A 6 -12.23 -24.03 6.15
N ALA A 7 -11.81 -25.29 6.01
CA ALA A 7 -11.38 -25.87 4.75
C ALA A 7 -12.53 -25.98 3.73
N GLU A 8 -13.74 -26.34 4.15
CA GLU A 8 -14.93 -26.37 3.27
C GLU A 8 -15.40 -24.97 2.87
N PHE A 9 -15.22 -23.98 3.75
CA PHE A 9 -15.54 -22.58 3.45
C PHE A 9 -14.58 -22.00 2.38
N ILE A 10 -13.29 -22.35 2.46
CA ILE A 10 -12.29 -21.98 1.44
C ILE A 10 -12.48 -22.79 0.16
N ALA A 11 -12.81 -24.08 0.29
CA ALA A 11 -13.05 -25.00 -0.82
C ALA A 11 -14.53 -25.10 -1.23
N MET A 12 -15.29 -24.00 -1.08
CA MET A 12 -16.71 -23.94 -1.46
C MET A 12 -16.86 -23.83 -2.99
N GLY A 13 -16.29 -24.79 -3.72
CA GLY A 13 -16.37 -24.97 -5.17
C GLY A 13 -16.37 -23.66 -5.96
N LYS A 14 -17.48 -23.39 -6.66
CA LYS A 14 -17.66 -22.23 -7.53
C LYS A 14 -17.87 -20.90 -6.78
N HIS A 15 -18.30 -20.90 -5.52
CA HIS A 15 -18.60 -19.69 -4.77
C HIS A 15 -17.37 -19.10 -4.07
N GLY A 16 -16.46 -19.94 -3.58
CA GLY A 16 -15.21 -19.49 -2.93
C GLY A 16 -14.35 -18.61 -3.85
N PHE A 17 -14.32 -18.92 -5.16
CA PHE A 17 -13.58 -18.12 -6.15
C PHE A 17 -14.01 -16.66 -6.20
N TYR A 18 -15.33 -16.39 -6.18
CA TYR A 18 -15.85 -15.02 -6.21
C TYR A 18 -15.54 -14.27 -4.92
N VAL A 19 -15.65 -14.94 -3.77
CA VAL A 19 -15.34 -14.36 -2.46
C VAL A 19 -13.87 -13.94 -2.40
N TRP A 20 -12.96 -14.84 -2.78
CA TRP A 20 -11.53 -14.55 -2.82
C TRP A 20 -11.17 -13.46 -3.83
N LEU A 21 -11.84 -13.40 -4.98
CA LEU A 21 -11.65 -12.29 -5.93
C LEU A 21 -12.12 -10.95 -5.36
N SER A 22 -13.25 -10.89 -4.67
CA SER A 22 -13.72 -9.68 -4.00
C SER A 22 -12.72 -9.23 -2.93
N TYR A 23 -12.27 -10.14 -2.05
CA TYR A 23 -11.25 -9.83 -1.05
C TYR A 23 -9.92 -9.41 -1.69
N GLY A 24 -9.48 -10.10 -2.75
CA GLY A 24 -8.25 -9.77 -3.48
C GLY A 24 -8.33 -8.39 -4.11
N LEU A 25 -9.44 -8.05 -4.76
CA LEU A 25 -9.66 -6.73 -5.34
C LEU A 25 -9.67 -5.65 -4.26
N THR A 26 -10.37 -5.88 -3.14
CA THR A 26 -10.37 -4.96 -2.00
C THR A 26 -8.96 -4.76 -1.45
N ALA A 27 -8.19 -5.84 -1.27
CA ALA A 27 -6.80 -5.77 -0.80
C ALA A 27 -5.91 -4.97 -1.76
N VAL A 28 -6.08 -5.13 -3.08
CA VAL A 28 -5.37 -4.36 -4.09
C VAL A 28 -5.73 -2.87 -4.00
N ILE A 29 -7.01 -2.53 -3.85
CA ILE A 29 -7.46 -1.14 -3.71
C ILE A 29 -6.86 -0.51 -2.45
N ILE A 30 -6.91 -1.22 -1.31
CA ILE A 30 -6.32 -0.74 -0.05
C ILE A 30 -4.82 -0.54 -0.21
N ALA A 31 -4.11 -1.52 -0.77
CA ALA A 31 -2.67 -1.42 -1.01
C ALA A 31 -2.34 -0.23 -1.92
N PHE A 32 -3.12 0.01 -2.97
CA PHE A 32 -2.94 1.14 -3.86
C PHE A 32 -3.12 2.48 -3.12
N VAL A 33 -4.21 2.62 -2.34
CA VAL A 33 -4.49 3.82 -1.55
C VAL A 33 -3.40 4.08 -0.51
N VAL A 34 -2.86 3.04 0.13
CA VAL A 34 -1.76 3.15 1.11
C VAL A 34 -0.42 3.46 0.43
N MET A 35 -0.19 2.93 -0.77
CA MET A 35 1.07 3.13 -1.49
C MET A 35 1.21 4.56 -2.02
N GLN A 36 0.11 5.20 -2.43
CA GLN A 36 0.10 6.60 -2.89
C GLN A 36 0.74 7.61 -1.92
N PRO A 37 0.32 7.73 -0.65
CA PRO A 37 0.90 8.66 0.31
C PRO A 37 2.33 8.29 0.68
N ILE A 38 2.68 6.99 0.72
CA ILE A 38 4.06 6.55 0.99
C ILE A 38 5.00 7.04 -0.12
N LEU A 39 4.62 6.84 -1.38
CA LEU A 39 5.41 7.30 -2.53
C LEU A 39 5.48 8.82 -2.58
N HIS A 40 4.37 9.51 -2.31
CA HIS A 40 4.35 10.97 -2.29
C HIS A 40 5.25 11.54 -1.17
N ARG A 41 5.15 11.01 0.05
CA ARG A 41 5.98 11.42 1.19
C ARG A 41 7.47 11.20 0.92
N ARG A 42 7.83 10.07 0.28
CA ARG A 42 9.22 9.82 -0.13
C ARG A 42 9.75 10.85 -1.12
N ARG A 43 8.92 11.30 -2.07
CA ARG A 43 9.30 12.36 -3.03
C ARG A 43 9.50 13.70 -2.32
N LEU A 44 8.57 14.10 -1.45
CA LEU A 44 8.66 15.34 -0.69
C LEU A 44 9.92 15.40 0.19
N LEU A 45 10.22 14.32 0.92
CA LEU A 45 11.42 14.24 1.75
C LEU A 45 12.71 14.33 0.91
N LYS A 46 12.72 13.70 -0.28
CA LYS A 46 13.86 13.78 -1.20
C LYS A 46 14.07 15.20 -1.73
N GLU A 47 12.98 15.90 -2.07
CA GLU A 47 13.03 17.29 -2.52
C GLU A 47 13.49 18.24 -1.41
N GLN A 48 12.96 18.07 -0.19
CA GLN A 48 13.39 18.85 0.97
C GLN A 48 14.89 18.64 1.29
N ALA A 49 15.36 17.39 1.26
CA ALA A 49 16.77 17.09 1.48
C ALA A 49 17.67 17.72 0.40
N GLN A 50 17.21 17.77 -0.85
CA GLN A 50 17.94 18.44 -1.93
C GLN A 50 17.94 19.97 -1.78
N ARG A 51 16.85 20.58 -1.32
CA ARG A 51 16.77 22.02 -1.04
C ARG A 51 17.73 22.42 0.10
N LEU A 52 17.69 21.69 1.21
CA LEU A 52 18.58 21.94 2.35
C LEU A 52 20.06 21.83 1.98
N ARG A 53 20.42 20.89 1.09
CA ARG A 53 21.78 20.78 0.54
C ARG A 53 22.21 21.99 -0.29
N ARG A 54 21.30 22.63 -1.01
CA ARG A 54 21.58 23.85 -1.79
C ARG A 54 21.69 25.06 -0.88
N GLU A 55 20.81 25.19 0.11
CA GLU A 55 20.87 26.26 1.11
C GLU A 55 22.16 26.20 1.92
N LYS A 56 22.59 25.01 2.39
CA LYS A 56 23.88 24.86 3.09
C LYS A 56 25.10 25.21 2.23
N ARG A 57 25.01 25.05 0.91
CA ARG A 57 26.11 25.39 -0.01
C ARG A 57 26.14 26.89 -0.34
N ASN A 58 24.99 27.54 -0.30
CA ASN A 58 24.84 28.98 -0.57
C ASN A 58 24.82 29.83 0.71
N ALA A 59 24.75 29.21 1.89
CA ALA A 59 24.96 29.86 3.17
C ALA A 59 26.40 30.41 3.18
N PRO A 60 26.58 31.74 3.23
CA PRO A 60 27.89 32.34 3.29
C PRO A 60 28.59 31.81 4.54
N SER A 61 29.77 31.24 4.38
CA SER A 61 30.68 31.04 5.52
C SER A 61 30.99 32.44 6.06
N ALA A 62 30.34 32.79 7.17
CA ALA A 62 30.78 33.89 8.02
C ALA A 62 32.04 33.47 8.78
#